data_AF-A0AB39TGP0-F1
#
_entry.id   AF-A0AB39TGP0-F1
#
_cell.length_a   1.000
_cell.length_b   1.000
_cell.length_c   1.000
_cell.angle_alpha   90.00
_cell.angle_beta   90.00
_cell.angle_gamma   90.00
#
_symmetry.space_group_name_H-M   'P 1'
#
loop_
_entity.id
_entity.type
_entity.pdbx_description
1 polymer ?
#
loop_
_entity_poly.entity_id
_entity_poly.type
_entity_poly.pdbx_seq_one_letter_code
_entity_poly.pdbx_strand_id
1 'polypeptide(L)'
;MTTAANRAPEQPSPRIRRAAYAGALALVPYATMKQYWALDGSWGLPAGYATLGDKMAADTRGRDLGPVNGAALWLYEHGVDVTVVLAALGIFLLLGLVRPWGLVFPRRLPLLAGRPVPRWLPLAPAWATAAVLAPVFGVLAPVNGVLAVLGLSHPNTAGFSPFAFTIAYGGFGPFGLALGAAAWSYQRRTGRTRRTAALTPPASP
;
A
#
# COMPACT_ATOMS: atom_id res chain seq x y z
N MET A 1 -15.03 40.44 15.70
CA MET A 1 -14.12 39.63 14.87
C MET A 1 -13.62 38.46 15.71
N THR A 2 -14.31 37.33 15.66
CA THR A 2 -13.96 36.14 16.46
C THR A 2 -13.43 35.09 15.51
N THR A 3 -12.13 34.85 15.61
CA THR A 3 -11.35 33.89 14.83
C THR A 3 -12.06 32.54 14.85
N ALA A 4 -12.55 32.07 13.70
CA ALA A 4 -12.98 30.69 13.54
C ALA A 4 -11.80 29.81 13.98
N ALA A 5 -11.91 29.21 15.17
CA ALA A 5 -10.86 28.40 15.76
C ALA A 5 -10.49 27.33 14.73
N ASN A 6 -9.31 27.47 14.16
CA ASN A 6 -8.70 26.52 13.24
C ASN A 6 -8.40 25.25 14.05
N ARG A 7 -9.43 24.44 14.32
CA ARG A 7 -9.29 23.21 15.10
C ARG A 7 -8.31 22.33 14.34
N ALA A 8 -7.17 22.07 14.97
CA ALA A 8 -6.18 21.18 14.43
C ALA A 8 -6.85 19.86 14.00
N PRO A 9 -6.50 19.31 12.82
CA PRO A 9 -7.10 18.09 12.34
C PRO A 9 -7.02 16.98 13.41
N GLU A 10 -8.15 16.33 13.67
CA GLU A 10 -8.26 15.27 14.67
C GLU A 10 -7.24 14.15 14.35
N GLN A 11 -6.30 13.92 15.27
CA GLN A 11 -5.26 12.93 15.06
C GLN A 11 -5.80 11.50 15.20
N PRO A 12 -5.21 10.51 14.50
CA PRO A 12 -5.54 9.11 14.71
C PRO A 12 -5.25 8.66 16.14
N SER A 13 -5.95 7.64 16.61
CA SER A 13 -5.58 6.99 17.87
C SER A 13 -4.16 6.40 17.78
N PRO A 14 -3.43 6.30 18.90
CA PRO A 14 -2.08 5.72 18.92
C PRO A 14 -2.02 4.30 18.35
N ARG A 15 -3.10 3.51 18.53
CA ARG A 15 -3.22 2.14 18.00
C ARG A 15 -3.22 2.12 16.47
N ILE A 16 -4.02 2.97 15.82
CA ILE A 16 -4.08 3.06 14.35
C ILE A 16 -2.74 3.54 13.80
N ARG A 17 -2.08 4.48 14.47
CA ARG A 17 -0.76 4.97 14.04
C ARG A 17 0.31 3.87 14.14
N ARG A 18 0.32 3.10 15.23
CA ARG A 18 1.21 1.93 15.38
C ARG A 18 0.92 0.86 14.33
N ALA A 19 -0.36 0.55 14.07
CA ALA A 19 -0.76 -0.40 13.04
C ALA A 19 -0.31 0.06 11.64
N ALA A 20 -0.45 1.34 11.32
CA ALA A 20 0.04 1.89 10.06
C ALA A 20 1.57 1.80 9.92
N TYR A 21 2.33 2.05 10.99
CA TYR A 21 3.79 1.86 10.96
C TYR A 21 4.18 0.39 10.84
N ALA A 22 3.49 -0.50 11.55
CA ALA A 22 3.71 -1.94 11.42
C ALA A 22 3.42 -2.44 10.00
N GLY A 23 2.29 -2.02 9.41
CA GLY A 23 1.95 -2.35 8.02
C GLY A 23 2.93 -1.78 7.00
N ALA A 24 3.42 -0.55 7.20
CA ALA A 24 4.47 0.03 6.35
C ALA A 24 5.79 -0.75 6.46
N LEU A 25 6.19 -1.10 7.68
CA LEU A 25 7.42 -1.86 7.92
C LEU A 25 7.33 -3.28 7.37
N ALA A 26 6.14 -3.90 7.40
CA ALA A 26 5.91 -5.24 6.87
C ALA A 26 6.18 -5.33 5.35
N LEU A 27 5.98 -4.25 4.60
CA LEU A 27 6.30 -4.21 3.16
C LEU A 27 7.80 -4.07 2.86
N VAL A 28 8.62 -3.66 3.82
CA VAL A 28 10.06 -3.40 3.59
C VAL A 28 10.80 -4.66 3.14
N PRO A 29 10.67 -5.83 3.79
CA PRO A 29 11.30 -7.07 3.32
C PRO A 29 10.92 -7.43 1.87
N TYR A 30 9.65 -7.24 1.49
CA TYR A 30 9.19 -7.47 0.12
C TYR A 30 9.86 -6.52 -0.87
N ALA A 31 9.87 -5.22 -0.56
CA ALA A 31 10.51 -4.22 -1.40
C ALA A 31 12.01 -4.51 -1.58
N THR A 32 12.70 -4.87 -0.50
CA THR A 32 14.12 -5.25 -0.53
C THR A 32 14.35 -6.48 -1.40
N MET A 33 13.53 -7.54 -1.25
CA MET A 33 13.66 -8.76 -2.06
C MET A 33 13.43 -8.47 -3.55
N LYS A 34 12.39 -7.71 -3.88
CA LYS A 34 12.08 -7.36 -5.28
C LYS A 34 13.16 -6.47 -5.89
N GLN A 35 13.71 -5.53 -5.11
CA GLN A 35 14.82 -4.70 -5.54
C GLN A 35 16.09 -5.52 -5.75
N TYR A 36 16.39 -6.48 -4.88
CA TYR A 36 17.48 -7.43 -5.07
C TYR A 36 17.34 -8.23 -6.37
N TRP A 37 16.14 -8.73 -6.70
CA TRP A 37 15.89 -9.42 -7.96
C TRP A 37 16.05 -8.52 -9.20
N ALA A 38 15.69 -7.23 -9.10
CA ALA A 38 15.91 -6.27 -10.18
C ALA A 38 17.39 -5.92 -10.38
N LEU A 39 18.23 -6.17 -9.38
CA LEU A 39 19.70 -6.04 -9.45
C LEU A 39 20.37 -7.40 -9.73
N ASP A 40 19.70 -8.25 -10.50
CA ASP A 40 20.14 -9.60 -10.91
C ASP A 40 20.34 -10.61 -9.77
N GLY A 41 19.74 -10.35 -8.62
CA GLY A 41 19.67 -11.32 -7.53
C GLY A 41 18.82 -12.54 -7.88
N SER A 42 19.31 -13.74 -7.55
CA SER A 42 18.68 -15.01 -7.95
C SER A 42 17.99 -15.76 -6.80
N TRP A 43 18.16 -15.30 -5.56
CA TRP A 43 17.69 -16.03 -4.39
C TRP A 43 16.16 -16.17 -4.36
N GLY A 44 15.67 -17.41 -4.29
CA GLY A 44 14.24 -17.71 -4.25
C GLY A 44 13.54 -17.73 -5.63
N LEU A 45 14.28 -17.52 -6.72
CA LEU A 45 13.77 -17.75 -8.08
C LEU A 45 13.54 -19.25 -8.36
N PRO A 46 12.69 -19.59 -9.33
CA PRO A 46 12.56 -20.97 -9.78
C PRO A 46 13.86 -21.52 -10.36
N ALA A 47 14.08 -22.82 -10.18
CA ALA A 47 15.23 -23.50 -10.76
C ALA A 47 15.26 -23.34 -12.29
N GLY A 48 16.45 -23.10 -12.84
CA GLY A 48 16.67 -22.91 -14.28
C GLY A 48 16.66 -21.46 -14.75
N TYR A 49 16.45 -20.47 -13.86
CA TYR A 49 16.56 -19.05 -14.19
C TYR A 49 17.72 -18.41 -13.41
N ALA A 50 18.62 -17.73 -14.13
CA ALA A 50 19.72 -16.99 -13.53
C ALA A 50 19.24 -15.65 -12.96
N THR A 51 18.32 -14.98 -13.66
CA THR A 51 17.72 -13.71 -13.23
C THR A 51 16.19 -13.75 -13.30
N LEU A 52 15.53 -12.82 -12.60
CA LEU A 52 14.09 -12.63 -12.76
C LEU A 52 13.75 -12.11 -14.17
N GLY A 53 14.66 -11.37 -14.80
CA GLY A 53 14.55 -10.91 -16.19
C GLY A 53 14.42 -12.07 -17.17
N ASP A 54 15.25 -13.11 -17.02
CA ASP A 54 15.17 -14.33 -17.84
C ASP A 54 13.81 -15.01 -17.73
N LYS A 55 13.29 -15.08 -16.50
CA LYS A 55 11.96 -15.64 -16.23
C LYS A 55 10.86 -14.79 -16.87
N MET A 56 10.92 -13.47 -16.72
CA MET A 56 9.93 -12.56 -17.32
C MET A 56 9.98 -12.62 -18.84
N ALA A 57 11.16 -12.66 -19.45
CA ALA A 57 11.34 -12.85 -20.88
C ALA A 57 10.75 -14.19 -21.33
N ALA A 58 11.02 -15.28 -20.62
CA ALA A 58 10.43 -16.59 -20.89
C ALA A 58 8.90 -16.60 -20.78
N ASP A 59 8.35 -15.98 -19.73
CA ASP A 59 6.90 -15.85 -19.51
C ASP A 59 6.24 -14.98 -20.61
N THR A 60 6.99 -14.02 -21.16
CA THR A 60 6.50 -13.01 -22.11
C THR A 60 6.66 -13.39 -23.58
N ARG A 61 7.57 -14.32 -23.91
CA ARG A 61 7.85 -14.71 -25.30
C ARG A 61 6.57 -14.96 -26.11
N GLY A 62 6.38 -14.18 -27.17
CA GLY A 62 5.24 -14.28 -28.09
C GLY A 62 3.96 -13.59 -27.62
N ARG A 63 3.98 -12.81 -26.53
CA ARG A 63 2.83 -12.00 -26.07
C ARG A 63 3.07 -10.52 -26.35
N ASP A 64 2.08 -9.86 -26.97
CA ASP A 64 2.07 -8.41 -27.09
C ASP A 64 1.74 -7.79 -25.73
N LEU A 65 2.79 -7.30 -25.08
CA LEU A 65 2.72 -6.67 -23.78
C LEU A 65 2.38 -5.19 -23.99
N GLY A 66 1.09 -4.84 -23.96
CA GLY A 66 0.62 -3.46 -24.13
C GLY A 66 1.35 -2.41 -23.25
N PRO A 67 1.09 -1.11 -23.45
CA PRO A 67 1.96 -0.01 -23.00
C PRO A 67 2.30 0.04 -21.49
N VAL A 68 1.42 -0.48 -20.62
CA VAL A 68 1.66 -0.58 -19.16
C VAL A 68 2.85 -1.48 -18.83
N ASN A 69 3.04 -2.55 -19.62
CA ASN A 69 4.14 -3.48 -19.44
C ASN A 69 5.47 -2.92 -19.97
N GLY A 70 5.43 -2.01 -20.95
CA GLY A 70 6.62 -1.32 -21.45
C GLY A 70 7.26 -0.41 -20.40
N ALA A 71 6.47 0.32 -19.62
CA ALA A 71 6.99 1.15 -18.53
C ALA A 71 7.57 0.32 -17.38
N ALA A 72 6.93 -0.81 -17.06
CA ALA A 72 7.43 -1.76 -16.07
C ALA A 72 8.76 -2.40 -16.51
N LEU A 73 8.86 -2.77 -17.79
CA LEU A 73 10.09 -3.29 -18.39
C LEU A 73 11.20 -2.23 -18.40
N TRP A 74 10.90 -1.00 -18.80
CA TRP A 74 11.87 0.10 -18.78
C TRP A 74 12.42 0.36 -17.38
N LEU A 75 11.57 0.42 -16.35
CA LEU A 75 12.02 0.55 -14.96
C LEU A 75 12.93 -0.61 -14.57
N TYR A 76 12.55 -1.83 -14.94
CA TYR A 76 13.30 -3.03 -14.63
C TYR A 76 14.67 -3.06 -15.32
N GLU A 77 14.76 -2.64 -16.58
CA GLU A 77 16.02 -2.47 -17.32
C GLU A 77 16.95 -1.44 -16.65
N HIS A 78 16.39 -0.48 -15.91
CA HIS A 78 17.14 0.50 -15.11
C HIS A 78 17.37 0.02 -13.67
N GLY A 79 17.14 -1.27 -13.39
CA GLY A 79 17.36 -1.89 -12.08
C GLY A 79 16.30 -1.54 -11.04
N VAL A 80 15.13 -1.03 -11.41
CA VAL A 80 14.05 -0.67 -10.49
C VAL A 80 12.84 -1.57 -10.73
N ASP A 81 12.44 -2.32 -9.70
CA ASP A 81 11.23 -3.13 -9.81
C ASP A 81 9.96 -2.25 -9.67
N VAL A 82 9.04 -2.36 -10.62
CA VAL A 82 7.77 -1.60 -10.60
C VAL A 82 6.97 -1.82 -9.32
N THR A 83 7.03 -3.02 -8.73
CA THR A 83 6.31 -3.34 -7.48
C THR A 83 6.94 -2.65 -6.27
N VAL A 84 8.23 -2.31 -6.31
CA VAL A 84 8.90 -1.50 -5.28
C VAL A 84 8.38 -0.07 -5.33
N VAL A 85 8.21 0.49 -6.53
CA VAL A 85 7.59 1.81 -6.72
C VAL A 85 6.16 1.81 -6.19
N LEU A 86 5.37 0.79 -6.54
CA LEU A 86 4.00 0.64 -6.04
C LEU A 86 3.95 0.44 -4.51
N ALA A 87 4.88 -0.33 -3.94
CA ALA A 87 4.99 -0.49 -2.48
C ALA A 87 5.32 0.83 -1.80
N ALA A 88 6.25 1.62 -2.34
CA ALA A 88 6.58 2.94 -1.83
C ALA A 88 5.39 3.91 -1.89
N LEU A 89 4.64 3.91 -3.01
CA LEU A 89 3.41 4.68 -3.15
C LEU A 89 2.33 4.23 -2.16
N GLY A 90 2.20 2.92 -1.93
CA GLY A 90 1.29 2.35 -0.94
C GLY A 90 1.66 2.77 0.50
N ILE A 91 2.95 2.68 0.86
CA ILE A 91 3.46 3.15 2.16
C ILE A 91 3.19 4.65 2.30
N PHE A 92 3.48 5.44 1.27
CA PHE A 92 3.20 6.86 1.26
C PHE A 92 1.71 7.13 1.51
N LEU A 93 0.82 6.45 0.79
CA LEU A 93 -0.63 6.55 0.98
C LEU A 93 -1.06 6.19 2.41
N LEU A 94 -0.56 5.07 2.95
CA LEU A 94 -0.84 4.63 4.32
C LEU A 94 -0.40 5.66 5.35
N LEU A 95 0.82 6.21 5.21
CA LEU A 95 1.35 7.25 6.07
C LEU A 95 0.55 8.55 5.95
N GLY A 96 0.06 8.88 4.75
CA GLY A 96 -0.81 10.02 4.51
C GLY A 96 -2.10 9.95 5.31
N LEU A 97 -2.72 8.77 5.40
CA LEU A 97 -3.97 8.57 6.16
C LEU A 97 -3.81 8.75 7.67
N VAL A 98 -2.59 8.60 8.20
CA VAL A 98 -2.30 8.73 9.64
C VAL A 98 -1.52 9.99 10.00
N ARG A 99 -1.03 10.76 9.02
CA ARG A 99 -0.29 12.00 9.24
C ARG A 99 -1.13 13.24 8.91
N PRO A 100 -0.81 14.40 9.51
CA PRO A 100 -1.56 15.64 9.26
C PRO A 100 -1.54 16.10 7.80
N TRP A 101 -0.49 15.76 7.05
CA TRP A 101 -0.31 16.16 5.65
C TRP A 101 -1.26 15.44 4.68
N GLY A 102 -1.91 14.34 5.08
CA GLY A 102 -2.97 13.73 4.27
C GLY A 102 -4.32 14.45 4.36
N LEU A 103 -4.49 15.36 5.33
CA LEU A 103 -5.70 16.17 5.50
C LEU A 103 -5.52 17.58 4.92
N VAL A 104 -4.31 18.12 5.00
CA VAL A 104 -3.97 19.48 4.54
C VAL A 104 -2.69 19.42 3.72
N PHE A 105 -2.73 19.96 2.50
CA PHE A 105 -1.52 20.03 1.67
C PHE A 105 -0.41 20.77 2.42
N PRO A 106 0.81 20.18 2.50
CA PRO A 106 1.91 20.79 3.24
C PRO A 106 2.26 22.16 2.66
N ARG A 107 2.62 23.10 3.53
CA ARG A 107 2.98 24.50 3.16
C ARG A 107 4.14 24.60 2.16
N ARG A 108 4.88 23.51 1.94
CA ARG A 108 5.98 23.41 0.98
C ARG A 108 5.54 23.16 -0.48
N LEU A 109 4.25 22.89 -0.74
CA LEU A 109 3.70 22.91 -2.09
C LEU A 109 3.14 24.31 -2.40
N PRO A 110 3.88 25.19 -3.10
CA PRO A 110 3.52 26.60 -3.23
C PRO A 110 2.16 26.83 -3.91
N LEU A 111 1.69 25.90 -4.75
CA LEU A 111 0.42 26.01 -5.47
C LEU A 111 -0.81 25.46 -4.72
N LEU A 112 -0.62 24.59 -3.71
CA LEU A 112 -1.70 23.90 -3.00
C LEU A 112 -1.66 24.11 -1.48
N ALA A 113 -0.65 24.84 -0.99
CA ALA A 113 -0.38 25.08 0.43
C ALA A 113 -1.65 25.49 1.20
N GLY A 114 -1.99 24.71 2.23
CA GLY A 114 -3.09 25.03 3.14
C GLY A 114 -4.50 24.71 2.64
N ARG A 115 -4.67 24.21 1.39
CA ARG A 115 -5.98 23.74 0.93
C ARG A 115 -6.31 22.36 1.54
N PRO A 116 -7.58 22.12 1.94
CA PRO A 116 -8.02 20.81 2.39
C PRO A 116 -8.00 19.83 1.21
N VAL A 117 -7.35 18.67 1.40
CA VAL A 117 -7.27 17.63 0.38
C VAL A 117 -8.68 17.06 0.15
N PRO A 118 -9.20 16.98 -1.09
CA PRO A 118 -10.47 16.33 -1.36
C PRO A 118 -10.44 14.88 -0.87
N ARG A 119 -11.33 14.53 0.08
CA ARG A 119 -11.32 13.24 0.79
C ARG A 119 -11.29 12.01 -0.11
N TRP A 120 -11.88 12.09 -1.30
CA TRP A 120 -11.95 10.97 -2.24
C TRP A 120 -10.57 10.63 -2.83
N LEU A 121 -9.67 11.62 -2.92
CA LEU A 121 -8.36 11.46 -3.53
C LEU A 121 -7.47 10.45 -2.76
N PRO A 122 -7.37 10.48 -1.42
CA PRO A 122 -6.70 9.42 -0.66
C PRO A 122 -7.61 8.21 -0.37
N LEU A 123 -8.93 8.40 -0.18
CA LEU A 123 -9.82 7.28 0.18
C LEU A 123 -10.03 6.28 -0.95
N ALA A 124 -10.25 6.74 -2.18
CA ALA A 124 -10.54 5.87 -3.31
C ALA A 124 -9.38 4.88 -3.59
N PRO A 125 -8.12 5.33 -3.74
CA PRO A 125 -7.01 4.40 -3.89
C PRO A 125 -6.80 3.56 -2.62
N ALA A 126 -6.99 4.11 -1.42
CA ALA A 126 -6.79 3.34 -0.20
C ALA A 126 -7.78 2.18 -0.06
N TRP A 127 -9.07 2.42 -0.35
CA TRP A 127 -10.07 1.36 -0.35
C TRP A 127 -9.89 0.39 -1.50
N ALA A 128 -9.56 0.87 -2.70
CA ALA A 128 -9.29 -0.01 -3.84
C ALA A 128 -8.12 -0.96 -3.52
N THR A 129 -7.00 -0.43 -3.02
CA THR A 129 -5.84 -1.23 -2.62
C THR A 129 -6.17 -2.16 -1.45
N ALA A 130 -6.87 -1.68 -0.42
CA ALA A 130 -7.24 -2.51 0.72
C ALA A 130 -8.22 -3.64 0.34
N ALA A 131 -9.18 -3.38 -0.56
CA ALA A 131 -10.14 -4.38 -1.03
C ALA A 131 -9.47 -5.50 -1.83
N VAL A 132 -8.40 -5.19 -2.56
CA VAL A 132 -7.61 -6.21 -3.27
C VAL A 132 -6.69 -6.97 -2.31
N LEU A 133 -5.97 -6.25 -1.44
CA LEU A 133 -4.91 -6.87 -0.64
C LEU A 133 -5.42 -7.57 0.62
N ALA A 134 -6.37 -6.98 1.36
CA ALA A 134 -6.76 -7.50 2.66
C ALA A 134 -7.45 -8.89 2.59
N PRO A 135 -8.40 -9.16 1.68
CA PRO A 135 -9.01 -10.49 1.61
C PRO A 135 -8.02 -11.56 1.19
N VAL A 136 -7.27 -11.32 0.11
CA VAL A 136 -6.37 -12.33 -0.48
C VAL A 136 -5.13 -12.52 0.40
N PHE A 137 -4.39 -11.44 0.67
CA PHE A 137 -3.10 -11.52 1.36
C PHE A 137 -3.25 -11.46 2.87
N GLY A 138 -4.28 -10.80 3.39
CA GLY A 138 -4.51 -10.64 4.84
C GLY A 138 -5.31 -11.79 5.47
N VAL A 139 -6.10 -12.53 4.70
CA VAL A 139 -6.96 -13.60 5.23
C VAL A 139 -6.73 -14.93 4.51
N LEU A 140 -6.96 -14.99 3.20
CA LEU A 140 -6.91 -16.26 2.45
C LEU A 140 -5.51 -16.87 2.43
N ALA A 141 -4.46 -16.07 2.22
CA ALA A 141 -3.09 -16.56 2.18
C ALA A 141 -2.62 -17.14 3.54
N PRO A 142 -2.84 -16.47 4.70
CA PRO A 142 -2.58 -17.06 6.00
C PRO A 142 -3.34 -18.36 6.25
N VAL A 143 -4.64 -18.40 5.92
CA VAL A 143 -5.46 -19.63 6.04
C VAL A 143 -4.87 -20.76 5.20
N ASN A 144 -4.54 -20.46 3.94
CA ASN A 144 -3.93 -21.45 3.06
C ASN A 144 -2.54 -21.89 3.57
N GLY A 145 -1.77 -20.99 4.18
CA GLY A 145 -0.50 -21.33 4.82
C GLY A 145 -0.66 -22.30 5.99
N VAL A 146 -1.67 -22.09 6.83
CA VAL A 146 -2.02 -23.02 7.93
C VAL A 146 -2.44 -24.37 7.37
N LEU A 147 -3.31 -24.39 6.36
CA LEU A 147 -3.72 -25.62 5.69
C LEU A 147 -2.52 -26.36 5.07
N ALA A 148 -1.57 -25.65 4.48
CA ALA A 148 -0.37 -26.24 3.91
C ALA A 148 0.53 -26.88 4.97
N VAL A 149 0.71 -26.22 6.13
CA VAL A 149 1.44 -26.79 7.27
C VAL A 149 0.76 -28.04 7.80
N LEU A 150 -0.57 -28.10 7.76
CA LEU A 150 -1.36 -29.27 8.14
C LEU A 150 -1.42 -30.36 7.04
N GLY A 151 -0.80 -30.15 5.88
CA GLY A 151 -0.85 -31.08 4.74
C GLY A 151 -2.20 -31.12 4.03
N LEU A 152 -3.07 -30.13 4.26
CA LEU A 152 -4.43 -30.03 3.70
C LEU A 152 -4.49 -29.16 2.45
N SER A 153 -3.40 -28.48 2.09
CA SER A 153 -3.30 -27.72 0.83
C SER A 153 -1.89 -27.76 0.25
N HIS A 154 -1.81 -27.62 -1.08
CA HIS A 154 -0.56 -27.51 -1.82
C HIS A 154 -0.57 -26.20 -2.61
N PRO A 155 0.01 -25.12 -2.07
CA PRO A 155 0.08 -23.85 -2.76
C PRO A 155 0.82 -23.99 -4.09
N ASN A 156 0.24 -23.50 -5.18
CA ASN A 156 0.97 -23.40 -6.44
C ASN A 156 2.00 -22.28 -6.32
N THR A 157 3.27 -22.65 -6.17
CA THR A 157 4.38 -21.72 -6.01
C THR A 157 4.94 -21.21 -7.34
N ALA A 158 4.44 -21.71 -8.48
CA ALA A 158 5.02 -21.44 -9.81
C ALA A 158 6.55 -21.62 -9.84
N GLY A 159 7.06 -22.55 -9.03
CA GLY A 159 8.49 -22.85 -8.88
C GLY A 159 9.28 -21.89 -7.98
N PHE A 160 8.73 -20.77 -7.51
CA PHE A 160 9.42 -19.90 -6.55
C PHE A 160 9.58 -20.58 -5.20
N SER A 161 10.60 -20.17 -4.44
CA SER A 161 10.84 -20.75 -3.12
C SER A 161 9.73 -20.41 -2.12
N PRO A 162 9.43 -21.29 -1.15
CA PRO A 162 8.47 -20.99 -0.08
C PRO A 162 8.79 -19.70 0.69
N PHE A 163 10.09 -19.38 0.82
CA PHE A 163 10.55 -18.17 1.49
C PHE A 163 10.10 -16.87 0.78
N ALA A 164 10.15 -16.85 -0.56
CA ALA A 164 9.69 -15.70 -1.34
C ALA A 164 8.19 -15.42 -1.12
N PHE A 165 7.39 -16.48 -1.00
CA PHE A 165 5.97 -16.39 -0.65
C PHE A 165 5.75 -15.88 0.77
N THR A 166 6.51 -16.37 1.74
CA THR A 166 6.43 -15.90 3.13
C THR A 166 6.70 -14.39 3.22
N ILE A 167 7.71 -13.89 2.50
CA ILE A 167 8.01 -12.45 2.42
C ILE A 167 6.84 -11.68 1.78
N ALA A 168 6.33 -12.16 0.65
CA ALA A 168 5.25 -11.47 -0.07
C ALA A 168 3.96 -11.43 0.75
N TYR A 169 3.45 -12.58 1.21
CA TYR A 169 2.22 -12.66 2.00
C TYR A 169 2.37 -11.97 3.35
N GLY A 170 3.52 -12.17 4.02
CA GLY A 170 3.85 -11.52 5.29
C GLY A 170 3.96 -10.00 5.20
N GLY A 171 4.26 -9.45 4.02
CA GLY A 171 4.25 -8.00 3.80
C GLY A 171 2.89 -7.45 3.39
N PHE A 172 2.28 -8.01 2.34
CA PHE A 172 1.04 -7.48 1.78
C PHE A 172 -0.18 -7.66 2.69
N GLY A 173 -0.24 -8.75 3.47
CA GLY A 173 -1.35 -9.01 4.37
C GLY A 173 -1.48 -7.96 5.47
N PRO A 174 -0.46 -7.79 6.34
CA PRO A 174 -0.46 -6.76 7.38
C PRO A 174 -0.60 -5.36 6.81
N PHE A 175 0.01 -5.07 5.66
CA PHE A 175 -0.16 -3.78 4.99
C PHE A 175 -1.61 -3.52 4.56
N GLY A 176 -2.25 -4.48 3.88
CA GLY A 176 -3.64 -4.35 3.43
C GLY A 176 -4.62 -4.15 4.59
N LEU A 177 -4.45 -4.90 5.68
CA LEU A 177 -5.25 -4.75 6.90
C LEU A 177 -5.03 -3.39 7.57
N ALA A 178 -3.77 -2.95 7.70
CA ALA A 178 -3.43 -1.64 8.25
C ALA A 178 -4.01 -0.51 7.40
N LEU A 179 -3.97 -0.64 6.06
CA LEU A 179 -4.53 0.33 5.12
C LEU A 179 -6.05 0.42 5.24
N GLY A 180 -6.75 -0.70 5.32
CA GLY A 180 -8.20 -0.72 5.56
C GLY A 180 -8.58 -0.07 6.90
N ALA A 181 -7.86 -0.40 7.98
CA ALA A 181 -8.09 0.19 9.29
C ALA A 181 -7.81 1.71 9.32
N ALA A 182 -6.74 2.15 8.65
CA ALA A 182 -6.39 3.57 8.51
C ALA A 182 -7.43 4.32 7.67
N ALA A 183 -7.87 3.76 6.54
CA ALA A 183 -8.90 4.34 5.67
C ALA A 183 -10.23 4.50 6.42
N TRP A 184 -10.66 3.46 7.14
CA TRP A 184 -11.86 3.51 7.98
C TRP A 184 -11.76 4.58 9.08
N SER A 185 -10.62 4.63 9.79
CA SER A 185 -10.37 5.66 10.79
C SER A 185 -10.41 7.07 10.20
N TYR A 186 -9.77 7.26 9.04
CA TYR A 186 -9.76 8.53 8.31
C TYR A 186 -11.16 8.99 7.88
N GLN A 187 -11.99 8.06 7.38
CA GLN A 187 -13.38 8.33 7.01
C GLN A 187 -14.21 8.80 8.21
N ARG A 188 -14.06 8.16 9.38
CA ARG A 188 -14.79 8.54 10.60
C ARG A 188 -14.39 9.92 11.11
N ARG A 189 -13.09 10.23 11.15
CA ARG A 189 -12.59 11.54 11.60
C ARG A 189 -13.11 12.67 10.72
N THR A 190 -13.00 12.51 9.40
CA THR A 190 -13.46 13.52 8.43
C THR A 190 -14.99 13.66 8.37
N GLY A 191 -15.75 12.58 8.62
CA GLY A 191 -17.21 12.62 8.73
C GLY A 191 -17.72 13.34 9.99
N ARG A 192 -17.07 13.13 11.15
CA ARG A 192 -17.43 13.82 12.40
C ARG A 192 -17.26 15.33 12.29
N THR A 193 -16.16 15.80 11.71
CA THR A 193 -15.92 17.25 11.52
C THR A 193 -17.03 17.94 10.72
N ARG A 194 -17.54 17.30 9.65
CA ARG A 194 -18.65 17.84 8.86
C ARG A 194 -19.95 17.88 9.64
N ARG A 195 -20.27 16.83 10.40
CA ARG A 195 -21.50 16.79 11.19
C ARG A 195 -21.52 17.87 12.26
N THR A 196 -20.38 18.11 12.92
CA THR A 196 -20.25 19.20 13.91
C THR A 196 -20.37 20.58 13.26
N ALA A 197 -19.79 20.78 12.06
CA ALA A 197 -19.93 22.03 11.31
C ALA A 197 -21.39 22.29 10.89
N ALA A 198 -22.12 21.27 10.47
CA ALA A 198 -23.54 21.40 10.09
C ALA A 198 -24.47 21.69 11.28
N LEU A 199 -24.11 21.23 12.48
CA LEU A 199 -24.91 21.42 13.70
C LEU A 199 -24.61 22.75 14.42
N THR A 200 -23.65 23.54 13.96
CA THR A 200 -23.37 24.87 14.50
C THR A 200 -23.92 25.90 13.50
N PRO A 201 -25.11 26.49 13.73
CA PRO A 201 -25.63 27.52 12.85
C PRO A 201 -24.64 28.69 12.77
N PRO A 202 -24.52 29.37 11.62
CA PRO A 202 -23.79 30.63 11.59
C PRO A 202 -24.42 31.58 12.60
N ALA A 203 -23.62 32.16 13.49
CA ALA A 203 -24.09 33.20 14.39
C ALA A 203 -24.67 34.33 13.54
N SER A 204 -25.98 34.57 13.67
CA SER A 204 -26.67 35.65 12.96
C SER A 204 -26.01 36.99 13.30
N PRO A 205 -25.82 37.89 12.31
CA PRO A 205 -25.24 39.20 12.51
C PRO A 205 -26.08 40.12 13.41
#